data_AF-A0A374CKX0-F1
#
_entry.id   AF-A0A374CKX0-F1
#
_cell.length_a   1.000
_cell.length_b   1.000
_cell.length_c   1.000
_cell.angle_alpha   90.00
_cell.angle_beta   90.00
_cell.angle_gamma   90.00
#
_symmetry.space_group_name_H-M   'P 1'
#
loop_
_entity.id
_entity.type
_entity.pdbx_description
1 polymer ?
#
loop_
_entity_poly.entity_id
_entity_poly.type
_entity_poly.pdbx_seq_one_letter_code
_entity_poly.pdbx_strand_id
1 'polypeptide(L)'
;MFSICLKAQTEFRVYQKESKKSWYYISAPINGTKLNDILITTGDAGFYIKEHDFNELFPDHSFAKSKLKVRSIECFRKKYLVKNIFVGKFNVGNVCFVGNIFVLENSYPFTAKLDVQNLCNFSDSTKNVINLNFAEQKLAFVDMNAVDTTKLSKFDILSVYPSIVIKVPITIRQDGKMWNLEGNMRLYLSNAELIEFYPSKYLDEFCKQTKVKLIDVYNDYLDSYKAIRYDKLKIGTKYFPNHFIPIMKNFSIKNSFGSINGSFFKGNFYIDLKKNKLYYE
;
A
#
# COMPACT_ATOMS: atom_id res chain seq x y z
N MET A 1 -19.62 -5.40 26.73
CA MET A 1 -18.50 -4.87 25.93
C MET A 1 -19.09 -3.76 25.06
N PHE A 2 -18.96 -2.50 25.47
CA PHE A 2 -19.54 -1.38 24.72
C PHE A 2 -18.62 -1.05 23.54
N SER A 3 -19.06 -1.40 22.32
CA SER A 3 -18.40 -0.95 21.09
C SER A 3 -18.70 0.53 20.92
N ILE A 4 -17.70 1.38 21.13
CA ILE A 4 -17.78 2.79 20.72
C ILE A 4 -17.79 2.74 19.18
N CYS A 5 -18.98 2.91 18.60
CA CYS A 5 -19.13 3.02 17.16
C CYS A 5 -18.42 4.30 16.72
N LEU A 6 -17.19 4.17 16.27
CA LEU A 6 -16.43 5.22 15.61
C LEU A 6 -17.25 5.68 14.40
N LYS A 7 -17.93 6.82 14.50
CA LYS A 7 -18.66 7.40 13.35
C LYS A 7 -17.63 7.83 12.30
N ALA A 8 -17.46 7.00 11.27
CA ALA A 8 -16.71 7.36 10.09
C ALA A 8 -17.37 8.57 9.41
N GLN A 9 -16.58 9.56 9.02
CA GLN A 9 -17.08 10.71 8.26
C GLN A 9 -17.36 10.32 6.81
N THR A 10 -16.58 9.37 6.28
CA THR A 10 -16.81 8.73 4.98
C THR A 10 -16.26 7.31 5.07
N GLU A 11 -17.00 6.38 4.47
CA GLU A 11 -16.64 4.97 4.39
C GLU A 11 -16.83 4.45 2.97
N PHE A 12 -15.88 3.65 2.52
CA PHE A 12 -15.91 2.91 1.28
C PHE A 12 -15.91 1.42 1.61
N ARG A 13 -16.81 0.68 0.97
CA ARG A 13 -16.73 -0.77 0.94
C ARG A 13 -15.54 -1.17 0.07
N VAL A 14 -14.62 -1.93 0.66
CA VAL A 14 -13.46 -2.52 0.04
C VAL A 14 -13.77 -3.96 -0.34
N TYR A 15 -13.39 -4.41 -1.53
CA TYR A 15 -13.61 -5.77 -1.96
C TYR A 15 -12.43 -6.32 -2.74
N GLN A 16 -12.38 -7.64 -2.90
CA GLN A 16 -11.43 -8.35 -3.75
C GLN A 16 -12.20 -8.93 -4.93
N LYS A 17 -11.57 -8.96 -6.11
CA LYS A 17 -12.13 -9.67 -7.26
C LYS A 17 -11.81 -11.15 -7.14
N GLU A 18 -12.74 -12.02 -7.54
CA GLU A 18 -12.51 -13.47 -7.53
C GLU A 18 -11.25 -13.87 -8.31
N SER A 19 -11.03 -13.24 -9.46
CA SER A 19 -9.86 -13.46 -10.31
C SER A 19 -8.56 -12.88 -9.75
N LYS A 20 -8.62 -11.98 -8.75
CA LYS A 20 -7.47 -11.22 -8.22
C LYS A 20 -7.58 -11.00 -6.70
N LYS A 21 -7.53 -12.11 -5.94
CA LYS A 21 -7.67 -12.12 -4.47
C LYS A 21 -6.53 -11.43 -3.71
N SER A 22 -5.43 -11.09 -4.36
CA SER A 22 -4.31 -10.39 -3.72
C SER A 22 -4.52 -8.87 -3.61
N TRP A 23 -5.55 -8.31 -4.25
CA TRP A 23 -5.72 -6.86 -4.41
C TRP A 23 -7.07 -6.36 -3.93
N TYR A 24 -7.08 -5.16 -3.37
CA TYR A 24 -8.27 -4.52 -2.84
C TYR A 24 -8.74 -3.39 -3.74
N TYR A 25 -10.05 -3.34 -3.92
CA TYR A 25 -10.75 -2.41 -4.79
C TYR A 25 -11.84 -1.68 -4.03
N ILE A 26 -12.17 -0.50 -4.51
CA ILE A 26 -13.39 0.22 -4.15
C ILE A 26 -14.18 0.56 -5.42
N SER A 27 -15.45 0.87 -5.24
CA SER A 27 -16.26 1.55 -6.25
C SER A 27 -16.78 2.84 -5.63
N ALA A 28 -16.61 3.96 -6.33
CA ALA A 28 -16.95 5.28 -5.80
C ALA A 28 -17.38 6.23 -6.93
N PRO A 29 -18.26 7.21 -6.66
CA PRO A 29 -18.49 8.29 -7.60
C PRO A 29 -17.27 9.22 -7.63
N ILE A 30 -16.77 9.48 -8.84
CA ILE A 30 -15.73 10.46 -9.13
C ILE A 30 -16.42 11.66 -9.78
N ASN A 31 -16.45 12.81 -9.09
CA ASN A 31 -17.23 13.98 -9.50
C ASN A 31 -18.71 13.66 -9.84
N GLY A 32 -19.31 12.73 -9.12
CA GLY A 32 -20.70 12.29 -9.35
C GLY A 32 -20.86 11.12 -10.32
N THR A 33 -19.86 10.83 -11.16
CA THR A 33 -19.89 9.70 -12.10
C THR A 33 -19.33 8.45 -11.45
N LYS A 34 -20.12 7.36 -11.42
CA LYS A 34 -19.71 6.11 -10.76
C LYS A 34 -18.56 5.46 -11.51
N LEU A 35 -17.44 5.25 -10.82
CA LEU A 35 -16.32 4.46 -11.30
C LEU A 35 -16.18 3.18 -10.46
N ASN A 36 -16.23 2.03 -11.13
CA ASN A 36 -16.06 0.73 -10.49
C ASN A 36 -14.60 0.29 -10.52
N ASP A 37 -14.24 -0.64 -9.63
CA ASP A 37 -12.96 -1.35 -9.67
C ASP A 37 -11.72 -0.46 -9.61
N ILE A 38 -11.78 0.57 -8.76
CA ILE A 38 -10.64 1.41 -8.43
C ILE A 38 -9.73 0.61 -7.49
N LEU A 39 -8.54 0.25 -7.95
CA LEU A 39 -7.55 -0.40 -7.09
C LEU A 39 -7.03 0.60 -6.06
N ILE A 40 -7.11 0.29 -4.77
CA ILE A 40 -6.51 1.13 -3.72
C ILE A 40 -5.05 0.71 -3.45
N THR A 41 -4.17 1.70 -3.28
CA THR A 41 -2.72 1.50 -3.08
C THR A 41 -2.19 2.50 -2.06
N THR A 42 -1.00 2.22 -1.53
CA THR A 42 -0.20 3.13 -0.67
C THR A 42 1.20 3.37 -1.24
N GLY A 43 1.38 3.00 -2.50
CA GLY A 43 2.69 2.73 -3.06
C GLY A 43 2.96 3.38 -4.41
N ASP A 44 2.01 4.11 -4.94
CA ASP A 44 2.10 4.75 -6.24
C ASP A 44 1.99 6.27 -6.06
N ALA A 45 2.34 7.07 -7.07
CA ALA A 45 2.52 8.52 -6.89
C ALA A 45 1.25 9.38 -7.11
N GLY A 46 0.05 8.80 -6.92
CA GLY A 46 -1.23 9.49 -7.11
C GLY A 46 -2.34 8.63 -7.73
N PHE A 47 -3.12 9.25 -8.62
CA PHE A 47 -4.24 8.60 -9.32
C PHE A 47 -3.81 8.18 -10.74
N TYR A 48 -4.02 6.92 -11.09
CA TYR A 48 -3.66 6.35 -12.39
C TYR A 48 -4.94 5.89 -13.08
N ILE A 49 -5.14 6.27 -14.33
CA ILE A 49 -6.40 6.00 -15.03
C ILE A 49 -6.15 5.86 -16.53
N LYS A 50 -6.96 5.04 -17.20
CA LYS A 50 -6.94 4.95 -18.66
C LYS A 50 -7.41 6.25 -19.31
N GLU A 51 -6.86 6.55 -20.48
CA GLU A 51 -7.22 7.72 -21.27
C GLU A 51 -8.73 7.79 -21.57
N HIS A 52 -9.34 6.68 -21.97
CA HIS A 52 -10.79 6.61 -22.19
C HIS A 52 -11.58 7.03 -20.93
N ASP A 53 -11.31 6.38 -19.79
CA ASP A 53 -12.05 6.60 -18.55
C ASP A 53 -11.77 8.01 -17.98
N PHE A 54 -10.57 8.55 -18.20
CA PHE A 54 -10.24 9.93 -17.83
C PHE A 54 -11.06 10.94 -18.61
N ASN A 55 -11.17 10.78 -19.93
CA ASN A 55 -11.94 11.69 -20.77
C ASN A 55 -13.45 11.62 -20.47
N GLU A 56 -13.95 10.46 -20.06
CA GLU A 56 -15.35 10.30 -19.62
C GLU A 56 -15.61 11.00 -18.27
N LEU A 57 -14.71 10.85 -17.30
CA LEU A 57 -14.86 11.45 -15.97
C LEU A 57 -14.56 12.94 -15.93
N PHE A 58 -13.70 13.42 -16.83
CA PHE A 58 -13.21 14.80 -16.83
C PHE A 58 -13.17 15.40 -18.25
N PRO A 59 -14.30 15.46 -18.99
CA PRO A 59 -14.33 15.90 -20.39
C PRO A 59 -13.81 17.33 -20.58
N ASP A 60 -14.14 18.23 -19.64
CA ASP A 60 -13.77 19.65 -19.68
C ASP A 60 -12.82 20.03 -18.53
N HIS A 61 -11.87 19.16 -18.22
CA HIS A 61 -11.00 19.37 -17.07
C HIS A 61 -10.16 20.65 -17.19
N SER A 62 -10.00 21.36 -16.07
CA SER A 62 -9.11 22.52 -15.96
C SER A 62 -7.78 22.22 -15.25
N PHE A 63 -7.44 20.93 -15.09
CA PHE A 63 -6.22 20.52 -14.38
C PHE A 63 -4.94 21.04 -15.06
N ALA A 64 -4.02 21.53 -14.23
CA ALA A 64 -2.71 21.97 -14.69
C ALA A 64 -1.85 20.77 -15.10
N LYS A 65 -0.99 20.94 -16.12
CA LYS A 65 0.01 19.92 -16.46
C LYS A 65 1.05 19.78 -15.35
N SER A 66 1.41 18.55 -15.00
CA SER A 66 2.46 18.26 -14.04
C SER A 66 3.85 18.55 -14.63
N LYS A 67 4.80 18.90 -13.75
CA LYS A 67 6.23 19.06 -14.13
C LYS A 67 6.96 17.72 -14.25
N LEU A 68 6.34 16.62 -13.82
CA LEU A 68 6.93 15.28 -13.89
C LEU A 68 7.14 14.85 -15.35
N LYS A 69 8.31 14.26 -15.64
CA LYS A 69 8.69 13.76 -16.97
C LYS A 69 8.70 12.23 -17.01
N VAL A 70 7.61 11.60 -16.61
CA VAL A 70 7.46 10.13 -16.64
C VAL A 70 6.85 9.73 -17.97
N ARG A 71 7.57 8.93 -18.77
CA ARG A 71 7.10 8.47 -20.10
C ARG A 71 6.35 7.15 -20.04
N SER A 72 6.65 6.30 -19.06
CA SER A 72 5.98 5.01 -18.90
C SER A 72 6.01 4.59 -17.44
N ILE A 73 5.08 3.71 -17.08
CA ILE A 73 5.07 3.02 -15.79
C ILE A 73 5.19 1.52 -16.02
N GLU A 74 5.83 0.81 -15.09
CA GLU A 74 5.94 -0.63 -15.16
C GLU A 74 4.86 -1.31 -14.31
N CYS A 75 4.18 -2.29 -14.88
CA CYS A 75 3.23 -3.13 -14.19
C CYS A 75 3.23 -4.54 -14.79
N PHE A 76 3.30 -5.58 -13.96
CA PHE A 76 3.41 -6.99 -14.39
C PHE A 76 4.51 -7.22 -15.44
N ARG A 77 5.69 -6.61 -15.25
CA ARG A 77 6.83 -6.68 -16.18
C ARG A 77 6.54 -6.12 -17.58
N LYS A 78 5.43 -5.38 -17.76
CA LYS A 78 5.09 -4.64 -18.96
C LYS A 78 5.18 -3.14 -18.67
N LYS A 79 5.68 -2.39 -19.64
CA LYS A 79 5.68 -0.92 -19.59
C LYS A 79 4.43 -0.40 -20.27
N TYR A 80 3.76 0.53 -19.61
CA TYR A 80 2.58 1.21 -20.11
C TYR A 80 2.88 2.67 -20.35
N LEU A 81 2.53 3.19 -21.52
CA LEU A 81 2.79 4.58 -21.90
C LEU A 81 1.97 5.54 -21.03
N VAL A 82 2.64 6.59 -20.53
CA VAL A 82 1.98 7.74 -19.90
C VAL A 82 1.69 8.77 -20.99
N LYS A 83 0.41 9.00 -21.26
CA LYS A 83 -0.06 9.96 -22.27
C LYS A 83 0.05 11.38 -21.75
N ASN A 84 -0.36 11.59 -20.50
CA ASN A 84 -0.33 12.90 -19.86
C ASN A 84 -0.20 12.75 -18.35
N ILE A 85 0.27 13.81 -17.69
CA ILE A 85 0.29 13.89 -16.25
C ILE A 85 -0.26 15.25 -15.86
N PHE A 86 -1.32 15.25 -15.08
CA PHE A 86 -1.93 16.46 -14.53
C PHE A 86 -1.69 16.55 -13.03
N VAL A 87 -1.91 17.74 -12.48
CA VAL A 87 -2.05 17.97 -11.04
C VAL A 87 -3.44 18.51 -10.80
N GLY A 88 -4.20 17.82 -9.96
CA GLY A 88 -5.63 18.11 -9.81
C GLY A 88 -6.16 17.82 -8.42
N LYS A 89 -7.37 18.34 -8.22
CA LYS A 89 -8.22 18.12 -7.05
C LYS A 89 -9.61 17.70 -7.55
N PHE A 90 -10.14 16.58 -7.09
CA PHE A 90 -11.47 16.10 -7.48
C PHE A 90 -12.13 15.27 -6.38
N ASN A 91 -13.43 15.01 -6.52
CA ASN A 91 -14.22 14.30 -5.53
C ASN A 91 -14.12 12.79 -5.75
N VAL A 92 -13.96 12.03 -4.67
CA VAL A 92 -14.07 10.57 -4.61
C VAL A 92 -15.06 10.24 -3.50
N GLY A 93 -16.29 9.89 -3.83
CA GLY A 93 -17.35 9.81 -2.82
C GLY A 93 -17.51 11.16 -2.11
N ASN A 94 -17.45 11.12 -0.78
CA ASN A 94 -17.52 12.29 0.08
C ASN A 94 -16.13 12.80 0.54
N VAL A 95 -15.05 12.25 0.00
CA VAL A 95 -13.68 12.75 0.21
C VAL A 95 -13.11 13.32 -1.07
N CYS A 96 -11.96 13.98 -0.95
CA CYS A 96 -11.28 14.67 -2.02
C CYS A 96 -9.92 14.03 -2.28
N PHE A 97 -9.62 13.77 -3.55
CA PHE A 97 -8.26 13.48 -3.99
C PHE A 97 -7.51 14.78 -4.26
N VAL A 98 -6.24 14.85 -3.85
CA VAL A 98 -5.31 15.93 -4.21
C VAL A 98 -3.97 15.33 -4.60
N GLY A 99 -3.53 15.51 -5.86
CA GLY A 99 -2.24 14.98 -6.30
C GLY A 99 -2.04 14.91 -7.81
N ASN A 100 -1.07 14.11 -8.24
CA ASN A 100 -0.81 13.85 -9.65
C ASN A 100 -1.85 12.85 -10.21
N ILE A 101 -2.27 13.12 -11.44
CA ILE A 101 -3.16 12.26 -12.23
C ILE A 101 -2.38 11.77 -13.44
N PHE A 102 -2.08 10.47 -13.48
CA PHE A 102 -1.39 9.82 -14.57
C PHE A 102 -2.40 9.25 -15.55
N VAL A 103 -2.49 9.84 -16.73
CA VAL A 103 -3.34 9.35 -17.82
C VAL A 103 -2.51 8.37 -18.66
N LEU A 104 -2.96 7.13 -18.69
CA LEU A 104 -2.27 5.99 -19.29
C LEU A 104 -2.95 5.52 -20.56
N GLU A 105 -2.20 4.87 -21.43
CA GLU A 105 -2.78 4.20 -22.58
C GLU A 105 -3.85 3.16 -22.20
N ASN A 106 -4.81 2.92 -23.09
CA ASN A 106 -5.98 2.09 -22.82
C ASN A 106 -5.67 0.59 -22.58
N SER A 107 -4.49 0.12 -22.98
CA SER A 107 -4.01 -1.25 -22.72
C SER A 107 -3.62 -1.50 -21.26
N TYR A 108 -3.60 -0.46 -20.42
CA TYR A 108 -3.34 -0.57 -18.98
C TYR A 108 -4.30 -1.60 -18.31
N PRO A 109 -3.82 -2.50 -17.43
CA PRO A 109 -4.62 -3.63 -16.96
C PRO A 109 -5.62 -3.29 -15.86
N PHE A 110 -5.67 -2.02 -15.41
CA PHE A 110 -6.60 -1.53 -14.41
C PHE A 110 -7.47 -0.43 -15.00
N THR A 111 -8.72 -0.34 -14.53
CA THR A 111 -9.57 0.82 -14.79
C THR A 111 -8.94 2.07 -14.18
N ALA A 112 -8.69 2.03 -12.87
CA ALA A 112 -7.92 3.04 -12.18
C ALA A 112 -7.14 2.46 -10.98
N LYS A 113 -6.11 3.19 -10.54
CA LYS A 113 -5.47 3.02 -9.23
C LYS A 113 -5.51 4.33 -8.47
N LEU A 114 -5.76 4.25 -7.17
CA LEU A 114 -5.90 5.39 -6.28
C LEU A 114 -5.04 5.21 -5.04
N ASP A 115 -4.07 6.09 -4.89
CA ASP A 115 -3.20 6.14 -3.73
C ASP A 115 -3.92 6.80 -2.54
N VAL A 116 -4.14 6.05 -1.46
CA VAL A 116 -5.08 6.44 -0.40
C VAL A 116 -4.57 7.62 0.43
N GLN A 117 -3.25 7.83 0.54
CA GLN A 117 -2.66 9.00 1.19
C GLN A 117 -2.95 10.33 0.49
N ASN A 118 -3.39 10.29 -0.77
CA ASN A 118 -3.83 11.49 -1.49
C ASN A 118 -5.29 11.84 -1.23
N LEU A 119 -6.02 11.05 -0.43
CA LEU A 119 -7.39 11.32 -0.04
C LEU A 119 -7.45 12.14 1.25
N CYS A 120 -8.25 13.19 1.25
CA CYS A 120 -8.50 14.06 2.39
C CYS A 120 -9.98 14.47 2.45
N ASN A 121 -10.50 14.89 3.60
CA ASN A 121 -11.89 15.36 3.66
C ASN A 121 -11.99 16.79 3.11
N PHE A 122 -13.11 17.10 2.45
CA PHE A 122 -13.43 18.43 1.93
C PHE A 122 -13.40 19.52 3.00
N SER A 123 -13.89 19.20 4.20
CA SER A 123 -14.04 20.17 5.29
C SER A 123 -12.77 20.38 6.11
N ASP A 124 -11.83 19.43 6.07
CA ASP A 124 -10.57 19.53 6.81
C ASP A 124 -9.51 18.61 6.20
N SER A 125 -8.51 19.20 5.56
CA SER A 125 -7.38 18.48 4.98
C SER A 125 -6.40 17.91 6.03
N THR A 126 -6.61 18.18 7.32
CA THR A 126 -5.62 17.94 8.40
C THR A 126 -6.14 17.07 9.55
N LYS A 127 -7.44 16.74 9.60
CA LYS A 127 -8.03 16.04 10.76
C LYS A 127 -8.17 14.53 10.63
N ASN A 128 -8.15 13.97 9.43
CA ASN A 128 -8.60 12.60 9.26
C ASN A 128 -7.47 11.60 9.10
N VAL A 129 -7.64 10.50 9.81
CA VAL A 129 -6.79 9.32 9.77
C VAL A 129 -7.46 8.29 8.88
N ILE A 130 -6.68 7.75 7.95
CA ILE A 130 -7.14 6.70 7.05
C ILE A 130 -7.21 5.42 7.87
N ASN A 131 -8.40 4.85 8.03
CA ASN A 131 -8.63 3.58 8.69
C ASN A 131 -8.92 2.50 7.63
N LEU A 132 -8.15 1.43 7.65
CA LEU A 132 -8.33 0.27 6.79
C LEU A 132 -8.58 -0.96 7.66
N ASN A 133 -9.60 -1.74 7.29
CA ASN A 133 -9.83 -3.07 7.86
C ASN A 133 -10.28 -4.00 6.74
N PHE A 134 -9.37 -4.86 6.28
CA PHE A 134 -9.64 -5.74 5.14
C PHE A 134 -10.56 -6.92 5.49
N ALA A 135 -10.57 -7.36 6.75
CA ALA A 135 -11.50 -8.40 7.21
C ALA A 135 -12.95 -7.88 7.21
N GLU A 136 -13.14 -6.61 7.59
CA GLU A 136 -14.41 -5.91 7.55
C GLU A 136 -14.70 -5.26 6.19
N GLN A 137 -13.86 -5.46 5.18
CA GLN A 137 -14.08 -4.89 3.84
C GLN A 137 -14.24 -3.36 3.87
N LYS A 138 -13.37 -2.65 4.61
CA LYS A 138 -13.56 -1.24 4.95
C LYS A 138 -12.34 -0.36 4.68
N LEU A 139 -12.59 0.79 4.07
CA LEU A 139 -11.71 1.96 4.03
C LEU A 139 -12.53 3.15 4.54
N ALA A 140 -12.11 3.75 5.65
CA ALA A 140 -12.84 4.83 6.30
C ALA A 140 -11.92 6.00 6.65
N PHE A 141 -12.50 7.17 6.82
CA PHE A 141 -11.83 8.38 7.30
C PHE A 141 -12.43 8.75 8.65
N VAL A 142 -11.60 8.65 9.69
CA VAL A 142 -12.03 8.82 11.09
C VAL A 142 -11.28 9.97 11.76
N ASP A 143 -11.93 10.58 12.75
CA ASP A 143 -11.27 11.55 13.63
C ASP A 143 -10.30 10.82 14.55
N MET A 144 -9.03 11.26 14.54
CA MET A 144 -8.00 10.67 15.37
C MET A 144 -8.26 10.81 16.87
N ASN A 145 -8.97 11.87 17.29
CA ASN A 145 -9.30 12.07 18.70
C ASN A 145 -10.27 11.00 19.23
N ALA A 146 -10.98 10.31 18.33
CA ALA A 146 -11.86 9.21 18.69
C ALA A 146 -11.13 7.85 18.76
N VAL A 147 -9.87 7.77 18.29
CA VAL A 147 -9.08 6.54 18.27
C VAL A 147 -8.22 6.44 19.53
N ASP A 148 -8.46 5.44 20.36
CA ASP A 148 -7.61 5.13 21.52
C ASP A 148 -6.29 4.49 21.08
N THR A 149 -5.35 5.35 20.66
CA THR A 149 -4.01 4.93 20.23
C THR A 149 -3.14 4.32 21.32
N THR A 150 -3.50 4.44 22.60
CA THR A 150 -2.65 3.95 23.71
C THR A 150 -2.57 2.44 23.75
N LYS A 151 -3.55 1.76 23.16
CA LYS A 151 -3.65 0.30 23.06
C LYS A 151 -3.14 -0.25 21.72
N LEU A 152 -2.78 0.62 20.79
CA LEU A 152 -2.34 0.22 19.45
C LEU A 152 -0.82 0.15 19.38
N SER A 153 -0.33 -0.85 18.66
CA SER A 153 1.06 -0.90 18.23
C SER A 153 1.29 0.16 17.14
N LYS A 154 2.54 0.59 16.94
CA LYS A 154 2.85 1.66 15.98
C LYS A 154 4.15 1.45 15.21
N PHE A 155 4.17 1.96 13.98
CA PHE A 155 5.36 2.16 13.18
C PHE A 155 5.52 3.64 12.83
N ASP A 156 6.76 4.06 12.65
CA ASP A 156 7.09 5.42 12.21
C ASP A 156 7.01 5.49 10.69
N ILE A 157 6.30 6.48 10.16
CA ILE A 157 6.29 6.80 8.73
C ILE A 157 7.50 7.69 8.45
N LEU A 158 8.37 7.25 7.56
CA LEU A 158 9.62 7.92 7.18
C LEU A 158 9.47 8.75 5.90
N SER A 159 8.59 8.31 4.99
CA SER A 159 8.27 9.03 3.76
C SER A 159 6.85 8.71 3.34
N VAL A 160 6.21 9.64 2.65
CA VAL A 160 4.86 9.50 2.08
C VAL A 160 4.88 9.56 0.54
N TYR A 161 5.94 10.10 -0.06
CA TYR A 161 6.10 10.23 -1.50
C TYR A 161 7.38 9.55 -2.01
N PRO A 162 7.35 8.81 -3.13
CA PRO A 162 6.18 8.46 -3.95
C PRO A 162 5.33 7.31 -3.37
N SER A 163 5.65 6.85 -2.17
CA SER A 163 4.99 5.73 -1.48
C SER A 163 5.19 5.88 0.02
N ILE A 164 4.27 5.34 0.82
CA ILE A 164 4.45 5.26 2.26
C ILE A 164 5.59 4.29 2.57
N VAL A 165 6.63 4.80 3.23
CA VAL A 165 7.76 4.02 3.76
C VAL A 165 7.71 4.11 5.27
N ILE A 166 7.72 2.96 5.94
CA ILE A 166 7.68 2.86 7.39
C ILE A 166 8.92 2.15 7.93
N LYS A 167 9.28 2.49 9.17
CA LYS A 167 10.36 1.83 9.90
C LYS A 167 9.82 0.59 10.61
N VAL A 168 10.30 -0.59 10.22
CA VAL A 168 9.81 -1.87 10.77
C VAL A 168 10.95 -2.63 11.44
N PRO A 169 10.89 -2.84 12.76
CA PRO A 169 11.79 -3.77 13.44
C PRO A 169 11.33 -5.21 13.16
N ILE A 170 12.28 -6.04 12.72
CA ILE A 170 12.07 -7.44 12.38
C ILE A 170 13.08 -8.29 13.15
N THR A 171 12.62 -9.38 13.75
CA THR A 171 13.51 -10.40 14.33
C THR A 171 13.25 -11.73 13.65
N ILE A 172 14.27 -12.30 13.03
CA ILE A 172 14.24 -13.62 12.40
C ILE A 172 14.91 -14.62 13.33
N ARG A 173 14.21 -15.71 13.65
CA ARG A 173 14.79 -16.88 14.32
C ARG A 173 14.84 -18.06 13.36
N GLN A 174 15.99 -18.70 13.23
CA GLN A 174 16.21 -19.90 12.42
C GLN A 174 17.27 -20.78 13.06
N ASP A 175 17.01 -22.07 13.19
CA ASP A 175 17.93 -23.08 13.72
C ASP A 175 18.52 -22.67 15.09
N GLY A 176 17.66 -22.11 15.95
CA GLY A 176 18.04 -21.62 17.27
C GLY A 176 18.78 -20.27 17.30
N LYS A 177 19.24 -19.76 16.16
CA LYS A 177 19.88 -18.44 16.03
C LYS A 177 18.83 -17.34 15.85
N MET A 178 19.18 -16.11 16.23
CA MET A 178 18.31 -14.96 16.17
C MET A 178 19.05 -13.76 15.56
N TRP A 179 18.42 -13.08 14.62
CA TRP A 179 18.95 -11.86 14.00
C TRP A 179 17.90 -10.77 13.98
N ASN A 180 18.32 -9.56 14.32
CA ASN A 180 17.49 -8.38 14.25
C ASN A 180 17.81 -7.61 12.98
N LEU A 181 16.77 -7.21 12.25
CA LEU A 181 16.82 -6.28 11.16
C LEU A 181 15.97 -5.09 11.53
N GLU A 182 16.47 -3.91 11.25
CA GLU A 182 15.69 -2.70 11.30
C GLU A 182 15.88 -2.01 9.98
N GLY A 183 14.77 -1.75 9.29
CA GLY A 183 14.89 -0.92 8.11
C GLY A 183 13.57 -0.46 7.55
N ASN A 184 13.72 0.18 6.42
CA ASN A 184 12.67 0.88 5.73
C ASN A 184 11.90 -0.10 4.86
N MET A 185 10.61 -0.25 5.14
CA MET A 185 9.70 -1.07 4.34
C MET A 185 8.62 -0.20 3.73
N ARG A 186 8.28 -0.46 2.46
CA ARG A 186 7.11 0.15 1.83
C ARG A 186 5.84 -0.45 2.44
N LEU A 187 4.85 0.38 2.75
CA LEU A 187 3.50 -0.11 3.02
C LEU A 187 2.86 -0.45 1.67
N TYR A 188 2.40 -1.68 1.51
CA TYR A 188 1.74 -2.13 0.29
C TYR A 188 0.43 -2.83 0.61
N LEU A 189 -0.70 -2.40 0.04
CA LEU A 189 -2.02 -2.93 0.40
C LEU A 189 -2.31 -4.30 -0.27
N SER A 190 -1.33 -5.20 -0.40
CA SER A 190 -1.52 -6.54 -0.94
C SER A 190 -1.99 -7.54 0.12
N ASN A 191 -2.76 -8.54 -0.27
CA ASN A 191 -3.17 -9.66 0.58
C ASN A 191 -2.33 -10.95 0.38
N ALA A 192 -1.24 -10.90 -0.40
CA ALA A 192 -0.48 -12.11 -0.74
C ALA A 192 0.36 -12.63 0.44
N GLU A 193 1.41 -11.91 0.81
CA GLU A 193 2.39 -12.30 1.83
C GLU A 193 2.39 -11.29 2.97
N LEU A 194 2.81 -11.63 4.19
CA LEU A 194 2.83 -10.67 5.31
C LEU A 194 3.87 -9.55 5.09
N ILE A 195 5.05 -9.97 4.66
CA ILE A 195 6.18 -9.12 4.29
C ILE A 195 6.91 -9.76 3.10
N GLU A 196 7.57 -8.94 2.30
CA GLU A 196 8.40 -9.37 1.18
C GLU A 196 9.69 -8.57 1.19
N PHE A 197 10.80 -9.17 0.78
CA PHE A 197 12.08 -8.47 0.64
C PHE A 197 12.42 -8.22 -0.83
N TYR A 198 13.17 -7.14 -1.05
CA TYR A 198 13.66 -6.72 -2.35
C TYR A 198 15.18 -6.91 -2.41
N PRO A 199 15.71 -7.39 -3.55
CA PRO A 199 17.13 -7.39 -3.83
C PRO A 199 17.75 -6.02 -3.57
N SER A 200 18.69 -5.98 -2.63
CA SER A 200 19.36 -4.78 -2.21
C SER A 200 20.70 -5.13 -1.56
N LYS A 201 21.65 -4.19 -1.64
CA LYS A 201 22.96 -4.34 -0.98
C LYS A 201 22.82 -4.64 0.53
N TYR A 202 21.85 -3.99 1.18
CA TYR A 202 21.55 -4.22 2.60
C TYR A 202 21.14 -5.67 2.89
N LEU A 203 20.22 -6.22 2.08
CA LEU A 203 19.79 -7.61 2.22
C LEU A 203 20.92 -8.59 1.90
N ASP A 204 21.74 -8.30 0.88
CA ASP A 204 22.88 -9.13 0.51
C ASP A 204 23.92 -9.19 1.63
N GLU A 205 24.24 -8.04 2.24
CA GLU A 205 25.15 -7.95 3.38
C GLU A 205 24.59 -8.68 4.60
N PHE A 206 23.30 -8.50 4.90
CA PHE A 206 22.62 -9.23 5.97
C PHE A 206 22.74 -10.75 5.76
N CYS A 207 22.41 -11.25 4.57
CA CYS A 207 22.48 -12.68 4.27
C CYS A 207 23.92 -13.22 4.38
N LYS A 208 24.92 -12.47 3.91
CA LYS A 208 26.34 -12.85 4.00
C LYS A 208 26.84 -12.92 5.46
N GLN A 209 26.51 -11.91 6.27
CA GLN A 209 26.97 -11.82 7.66
C GLN A 209 26.29 -12.86 8.56
N THR A 210 24.98 -13.02 8.40
CA THR A 210 24.19 -13.91 9.27
C THR A 210 24.26 -15.37 8.85
N LYS A 211 24.60 -15.63 7.57
CA LYS A 211 24.52 -16.95 6.94
C LYS A 211 23.13 -17.58 7.11
N VAL A 212 22.08 -16.75 7.10
CA VAL A 212 20.69 -17.21 7.15
C VAL A 212 20.44 -18.16 5.98
N LYS A 213 19.77 -19.28 6.26
CA LYS A 213 19.46 -20.29 5.24
C LYS A 213 18.40 -19.74 4.29
N LEU A 214 18.78 -19.67 3.02
CA LEU A 214 17.88 -19.42 1.91
C LEU A 214 17.32 -20.73 1.39
N ILE A 215 16.05 -20.72 1.01
CA ILE A 215 15.38 -21.84 0.33
C ILE A 215 14.91 -21.38 -1.05
N ASP A 216 14.76 -22.34 -1.96
CA ASP A 216 14.03 -22.14 -3.20
C ASP A 216 12.54 -22.43 -2.96
N VAL A 217 11.70 -21.48 -3.35
CA VAL A 217 10.24 -21.61 -3.32
C VAL A 217 9.75 -21.50 -4.75
N TYR A 218 8.76 -22.31 -5.13
CA TYR A 218 8.17 -22.31 -6.45
C TYR A 218 6.77 -21.69 -6.36
N ASN A 219 6.46 -20.78 -7.28
CA ASN A 219 5.08 -20.31 -7.44
C ASN A 219 4.25 -21.30 -8.28
N ASP A 220 2.96 -21.02 -8.43
CA ASP A 220 2.02 -21.85 -9.21
C ASP A 220 2.42 -21.99 -10.70
N TYR A 221 3.30 -21.11 -11.20
CA TYR A 221 3.85 -21.15 -12.55
C TYR A 221 5.19 -21.89 -12.64
N LEU A 222 5.62 -22.56 -11.56
CA LEU A 222 6.92 -23.22 -11.42
C LEU A 222 8.14 -22.30 -11.55
N ASP A 223 7.94 -20.98 -11.48
CA ASP A 223 9.04 -20.04 -11.34
C ASP A 223 9.58 -20.15 -9.91
N SER A 224 10.87 -20.45 -9.78
CA SER A 224 11.54 -20.43 -8.48
C SER A 224 11.80 -18.99 -8.03
N TYR A 225 11.84 -18.75 -6.73
CA TYR A 225 12.40 -17.55 -6.12
C TYR A 225 13.07 -17.90 -4.79
N LYS A 226 13.99 -17.05 -4.35
CA LYS A 226 14.68 -17.25 -3.07
C LYS A 226 13.81 -16.74 -1.94
N ALA A 227 13.81 -17.44 -0.82
CA ALA A 227 13.14 -17.00 0.39
C ALA A 227 14.01 -17.28 1.62
N ILE A 228 13.86 -16.46 2.66
CA ILE A 228 14.45 -16.71 3.98
C ILE A 228 13.46 -17.56 4.77
N ARG A 229 13.81 -18.81 5.07
CA ARG A 229 13.01 -19.64 5.98
C ARG A 229 13.17 -19.15 7.42
N TYR A 230 12.15 -19.26 8.26
CA TYR A 230 12.27 -18.94 9.67
C TYR A 230 11.47 -19.90 10.52
N ASP A 231 11.94 -20.18 11.75
CA ASP A 231 11.18 -20.93 12.75
C ASP A 231 10.19 -20.02 13.47
N LYS A 232 10.60 -18.77 13.68
CA LYS A 232 9.79 -17.72 14.31
C LYS A 232 10.20 -16.37 13.75
N LEU A 233 9.22 -15.56 13.40
CA LEU A 233 9.41 -14.19 12.92
C LEU A 233 8.71 -13.24 13.87
N LYS A 234 9.38 -12.16 14.28
CA LYS A 234 8.76 -11.02 14.95
C LYS A 234 8.76 -9.83 13.99
N ILE A 235 7.63 -9.17 13.83
CA ILE A 235 7.50 -7.93 13.05
C ILE A 235 6.78 -6.93 13.94
N GLY A 236 7.46 -5.84 14.33
CA GLY A 236 6.94 -4.95 15.35
C GLY A 236 6.70 -5.70 16.65
N THR A 237 5.44 -5.71 17.11
CA THR A 237 5.01 -6.42 18.33
C THR A 237 4.47 -7.83 18.07
N LYS A 238 4.20 -8.19 16.80
CA LYS A 238 3.56 -9.46 16.43
C LYS A 238 4.56 -10.57 16.18
N TYR A 239 4.13 -11.81 16.49
CA TYR A 239 4.91 -13.02 16.27
C TYR A 239 4.21 -13.96 15.29
N PHE A 240 4.99 -14.54 14.39
CA PHE A 240 4.52 -15.47 13.37
C PHE A 240 5.31 -16.79 13.46
N PRO A 241 4.61 -17.94 13.40
CA PRO A 241 5.22 -19.26 13.43
C PRO A 241 5.86 -19.62 12.08
N ASN A 242 6.59 -20.73 12.04
CA ASN A 242 7.39 -21.21 10.92
C ASN A 242 6.77 -20.97 9.53
N HIS A 243 7.51 -20.25 8.68
CA HIS A 243 7.19 -20.01 7.27
C HIS A 243 8.48 -19.56 6.56
N PHE A 244 8.33 -18.72 5.54
CA PHE A 244 9.39 -18.04 4.84
C PHE A 244 9.03 -16.57 4.52
N ILE A 245 10.05 -15.76 4.27
CA ILE A 245 9.94 -14.40 3.71
C ILE A 245 10.42 -14.46 2.26
N PRO A 246 9.56 -14.21 1.26
CA PRO A 246 9.97 -14.21 -0.14
C PRO A 246 10.93 -13.06 -0.43
N ILE A 247 11.92 -13.32 -1.30
CA ILE A 247 12.79 -12.31 -1.90
C ILE A 247 12.36 -12.15 -3.35
N MET A 248 11.77 -11.00 -3.68
CA MET A 248 11.29 -10.69 -5.02
C MET A 248 12.42 -10.74 -6.06
N LYS A 249 12.15 -11.22 -7.27
CA LYS A 249 13.11 -11.17 -8.38
C LYS A 249 12.95 -9.85 -9.16
N ASN A 250 14.08 -9.28 -9.60
CA ASN A 250 14.14 -8.14 -10.53
C ASN A 250 13.34 -6.91 -10.10
N PHE A 251 13.20 -6.70 -8.80
CA PHE A 251 12.46 -5.59 -8.24
C PHE A 251 13.34 -4.87 -7.23
N SER A 252 13.69 -3.61 -7.50
CA SER A 252 14.46 -2.79 -6.55
C SER A 252 13.74 -1.47 -6.36
N ILE A 253 13.48 -1.13 -5.10
CA ILE A 253 12.91 0.15 -4.72
C ILE A 253 13.98 0.94 -3.96
N LYS A 254 14.19 2.18 -4.39
CA LYS A 254 15.06 3.11 -3.69
C LYS A 254 14.49 3.39 -2.29
N ASN A 255 15.33 3.33 -1.26
CA ASN A 255 15.01 3.65 0.14
C ASN A 255 14.13 2.64 0.90
N SER A 256 13.83 1.46 0.34
CA SER A 256 13.20 0.36 1.08
C SER A 256 13.79 -0.98 0.68
N PHE A 257 14.06 -1.86 1.64
CA PHE A 257 14.58 -3.21 1.34
C PHE A 257 13.48 -4.27 1.27
N GLY A 258 12.21 -3.87 1.37
CA GLY A 258 11.06 -4.76 1.28
C GLY A 258 9.73 -4.02 1.41
N SER A 259 8.63 -4.76 1.47
CA SER A 259 7.31 -4.27 1.84
C SER A 259 6.72 -5.00 3.04
N ILE A 260 5.91 -4.26 3.79
CA ILE A 260 4.90 -4.82 4.69
C ILE A 260 3.55 -4.70 4.03
N ASN A 261 2.80 -5.80 4.05
CA ASN A 261 1.64 -5.96 3.20
C ASN A 261 0.33 -5.87 4.02
N GLY A 262 -0.79 -5.66 3.33
CA GLY A 262 -2.12 -5.58 3.95
C GLY A 262 -2.48 -6.81 4.80
N SER A 263 -2.07 -8.01 4.38
CA SER A 263 -2.30 -9.27 5.12
C SER A 263 -1.64 -9.32 6.50
N PHE A 264 -0.65 -8.47 6.79
CA PHE A 264 -0.08 -8.34 8.14
C PHE A 264 -1.09 -7.77 9.16
N PHE A 265 -2.00 -6.92 8.70
CA PHE A 265 -2.95 -6.20 9.54
C PHE A 265 -4.23 -7.00 9.73
N LYS A 266 -4.28 -7.82 10.79
CA LYS A 266 -5.48 -8.53 11.24
C LYS A 266 -6.36 -7.61 12.09
N GLY A 267 -7.07 -6.69 11.45
CA GLY A 267 -7.96 -5.74 12.13
C GLY A 267 -7.84 -4.32 11.56
N ASN A 268 -8.21 -3.32 12.37
CA ASN A 268 -8.04 -1.93 11.98
C ASN A 268 -6.55 -1.55 11.99
N PHE A 269 -6.12 -0.84 10.95
CA PHE A 269 -4.90 -0.07 10.97
C PHE A 269 -5.14 1.33 10.43
N TYR A 270 -4.36 2.26 10.97
CA TYR A 270 -4.61 3.68 10.89
C TYR A 270 -3.37 4.38 10.35
N ILE A 271 -3.50 5.14 9.26
CA ILE A 271 -2.43 5.95 8.68
C ILE A 271 -2.65 7.40 9.11
N ASP A 272 -1.85 7.87 10.06
CA ASP A 272 -1.84 9.24 10.55
C ASP A 272 -0.66 10.00 9.94
N LEU A 273 -0.92 10.63 8.79
CA LEU A 273 0.08 11.42 8.06
C LEU A 273 0.50 12.69 8.82
N LYS A 274 -0.33 13.20 9.73
CA LYS A 274 -0.01 14.39 10.52
C LYS A 274 1.02 14.09 11.61
N LYS A 275 0.90 12.93 12.26
CA LYS A 275 1.88 12.47 13.27
C LYS A 275 3.01 11.64 12.67
N ASN A 276 2.97 11.36 11.36
CA ASN A 276 3.87 10.41 10.69
C ASN A 276 3.89 9.05 11.40
N LYS A 277 2.72 8.51 11.75
CA LYS A 277 2.57 7.22 12.43
C LYS A 277 1.59 6.32 11.70
N LEU A 278 1.90 5.04 11.66
CA LEU A 278 0.95 3.99 11.36
C LEU A 278 0.61 3.26 12.66
N TYR A 279 -0.66 3.21 13.04
CA TYR A 279 -1.13 2.45 14.21
C TYR A 279 -1.83 1.18 13.77
N TYR A 280 -1.71 0.11 14.54
CA TYR A 280 -2.36 -1.16 14.24
C TYR A 280 -2.69 -1.94 15.51
N GLU A 281 -3.77 -2.71 15.43
CA GLU A 281 -4.18 -3.69 16.44
C GLU A 281 -3.21 -4.88 16.50
#